data_AF-A0A386Z8P4-F1
#
_entry.id   AF-A0A386Z8P4-F1
#
_cell.length_a   1.000
_cell.length_b   1.000
_cell.length_c   1.000
_cell.angle_alpha   90.00
_cell.angle_beta   90.00
_cell.angle_gamma   90.00
#
_symmetry.space_group_name_H-M   'P 1'
#
loop_
_entity.id
_entity.type
_entity.pdbx_description
1 polymer ?
#
loop_
_entity_poly.entity_id
_entity_poly.type
_entity_poly.pdbx_seq_one_letter_code
_entity_poly.pdbx_strand_id
1 'polypeptide(L)'
;MAENKTTITTRPATRDELQMLAKPNESLDSVIGRLISHYKSTQTRNRLAWETRIAKDRKNAAAVAWAERQADRLIDRLTEREAAKG
;
A
#
# COMPACT_ATOMS: atom_id res chain seq x y z
N MET A 1 -27.48 -4.54 -7.87
CA MET A 1 -26.22 -3.85 -8.23
C MET A 1 -25.57 -4.68 -9.32
N ALA A 2 -25.45 -4.17 -10.55
CA ALA A 2 -24.81 -4.92 -11.63
C ALA A 2 -23.30 -5.01 -11.36
N GLU A 3 -22.76 -6.23 -11.34
CA GLU A 3 -21.32 -6.43 -11.25
C GLU A 3 -20.68 -5.94 -12.56
N ASN A 4 -19.83 -4.90 -12.48
CA ASN A 4 -19.02 -4.45 -13.61
C ASN A 4 -17.99 -5.53 -13.95
N LYS A 5 -18.39 -6.49 -14.78
CA LYS A 5 -17.52 -7.55 -15.28
C LYS A 5 -16.39 -6.94 -16.10
N THR A 6 -15.16 -7.20 -15.67
CA THR A 6 -13.94 -6.71 -16.31
C THR A 6 -13.09 -7.90 -16.71
N THR A 7 -12.56 -7.91 -17.94
CA THR A 7 -11.67 -8.97 -18.40
C THR A 7 -10.22 -8.64 -18.01
N ILE A 8 -9.50 -9.61 -17.46
CA ILE A 8 -8.09 -9.47 -17.06
C ILE A 8 -7.27 -10.46 -17.88
N THR A 9 -6.24 -9.97 -18.58
CA THR A 9 -5.27 -10.81 -19.28
C THR A 9 -4.18 -11.22 -18.31
N THR A 10 -3.97 -12.52 -18.13
CA THR A 10 -2.89 -13.09 -17.29
C THR A 10 -2.00 -14.03 -18.10
N ARG A 11 -0.83 -14.38 -17.54
CA ARG A 11 0.00 -15.45 -18.10
C ARG A 11 -0.74 -16.80 -17.95
N PRO A 12 -0.54 -17.77 -18.86
CA PRO A 12 -1.16 -19.10 -18.76
C PRO A 12 -0.86 -19.79 -17.41
N ALA A 13 0.40 -19.77 -16.98
CA ALA A 13 0.80 -20.36 -15.68
C ALA A 13 0.01 -19.78 -14.48
N THR A 14 -0.26 -18.47 -14.49
CA THR A 14 -1.04 -17.81 -13.44
C THR A 14 -2.51 -18.25 -13.46
N ARG A 15 -3.06 -18.55 -14.64
CA ARG A 15 -4.43 -19.09 -14.74
C ARG A 15 -4.51 -20.49 -14.12
N ASP A 16 -3.52 -21.33 -14.38
CA ASP A 16 -3.46 -22.69 -13.84
C ASP A 16 -3.30 -22.66 -12.31
N GLU A 17 -2.44 -21.79 -11.79
CA GLU A 17 -2.32 -21.53 -10.35
C GLU A 17 -3.63 -21.08 -9.70
N LEU A 18 -4.37 -20.17 -10.35
CA LEU A 18 -5.68 -19.73 -9.85
C LEU A 18 -6.71 -20.87 -9.85
N GLN A 19 -6.66 -21.77 -10.85
CA GLN A 19 -7.52 -22.96 -10.86
C GLN A 19 -7.17 -23.94 -9.74
N MET A 20 -5.89 -24.12 -9.42
CA MET A 20 -5.48 -24.95 -8.27
C MET A 20 -5.95 -24.39 -6.92
N LEU A 21 -6.14 -23.08 -6.82
CA LEU A 21 -6.64 -22.40 -5.61
C LEU A 21 -8.17 -22.45 -5.45
N ALA A 22 -8.89 -22.93 -6.47
CA ALA A 22 -10.34 -23.06 -6.46
C ALA A 22 -10.78 -24.22 -5.56
N LYS A 23 -11.76 -23.97 -4.70
CA LYS A 23 -12.46 -25.03 -3.98
C LYS A 23 -13.36 -25.84 -4.92
N PRO A 24 -13.80 -27.05 -4.55
CA PRO A 24 -14.78 -27.79 -5.33
C PRO A 24 -16.04 -26.93 -5.58
N ASN A 25 -16.46 -26.85 -6.84
CA ASN A 25 -17.57 -26.02 -7.32
C ASN A 25 -17.38 -24.49 -7.18
N GLU A 26 -16.15 -24.00 -6.93
CA GLU A 26 -15.85 -22.56 -6.93
C GLU A 26 -15.50 -22.09 -8.34
N SER A 27 -16.13 -21.00 -8.78
CA SER A 27 -15.77 -20.36 -10.06
C SER A 27 -14.46 -19.59 -9.94
N LEU A 28 -13.75 -19.44 -11.05
CA LEU A 28 -12.52 -18.63 -11.10
C LEU A 28 -12.77 -17.17 -10.68
N ASP A 29 -13.93 -16.62 -11.03
CA ASP A 29 -14.36 -15.28 -10.62
C ASP A 29 -14.49 -15.17 -9.08
N SER A 30 -15.02 -16.20 -8.42
CA SER A 30 -15.11 -16.26 -6.95
C SER A 30 -13.73 -16.30 -6.30
N VAL A 31 -12.80 -17.09 -6.87
CA VAL A 31 -11.41 -17.14 -6.40
C VAL A 31 -10.75 -15.77 -6.52
N ILE A 32 -10.88 -15.11 -7.68
CA ILE A 32 -10.34 -13.77 -7.91
C ILE A 32 -10.95 -12.76 -6.94
N GLY A 33 -12.28 -12.77 -6.75
CA GLY A 33 -12.97 -11.91 -5.81
C GLY A 33 -12.50 -12.09 -4.36
N ARG A 34 -12.27 -13.34 -3.94
CA ARG A 34 -11.71 -13.67 -2.62
C ARG A 34 -10.28 -13.16 -2.46
N LEU A 35 -9.44 -13.32 -3.47
CA LEU A 35 -8.05 -12.83 -3.46
C LEU A 35 -7.99 -11.29 -3.42
N ILE A 36 -8.82 -10.60 -4.21
CA ILE A 36 -8.92 -9.14 -4.19
C ILE A 36 -9.37 -8.66 -2.81
N SER A 37 -10.36 -9.31 -2.21
CA SER A 37 -10.86 -8.97 -0.88
C SER A 37 -9.78 -9.16 0.19
N HIS A 38 -9.03 -10.27 0.10
CA HIS A 38 -7.90 -10.54 0.98
C HIS A 38 -6.79 -9.48 0.84
N TYR A 39 -6.45 -9.11 -0.39
CA TYR A 39 -5.47 -8.06 -0.67
C TYR A 39 -5.91 -6.70 -0.11
N LYS A 40 -7.16 -6.29 -0.37
CA LYS A 40 -7.72 -5.03 0.16
C LYS A 40 -7.75 -5.00 1.69
N SER A 41 -8.13 -6.11 2.33
CA SER A 41 -8.08 -6.26 3.79
C SER A 41 -6.65 -6.09 4.30
N THR A 42 -5.67 -6.74 3.65
CA THR A 42 -4.26 -6.64 4.03
C THR A 42 -3.71 -5.23 3.86
N GLN A 43 -4.02 -4.57 2.74
CA GLN A 43 -3.66 -3.18 2.48
C GLN A 43 -4.24 -2.24 3.55
N THR A 44 -5.50 -2.46 3.94
CA THR A 44 -6.18 -1.69 4.98
C THR A 44 -5.51 -1.87 6.34
N ARG A 45 -5.19 -3.12 6.74
CA ARG A 45 -4.47 -3.40 7.99
C ARG A 45 -3.08 -2.77 8.01
N ASN A 46 -2.34 -2.86 6.91
CA ASN A 46 -1.02 -2.26 6.78
C ASN A 46 -1.09 -0.74 6.89
N ARG A 47 -2.09 -0.12 6.25
CA ARG A 47 -2.36 1.32 6.38
C ARG A 47 -2.66 1.71 7.81
N LEU A 48 -3.59 1.02 8.48
CA LEU A 48 -3.94 1.28 9.88
C LEU A 48 -2.74 1.10 10.82
N ALA A 49 -1.92 0.08 10.60
CA ALA A 49 -0.70 -0.15 11.37
C ALA A 49 0.31 1.00 11.17
N TRP A 50 0.47 1.48 9.93
CA TRP A 50 1.30 2.64 9.63
C TRP A 50 0.76 3.93 10.26
N GLU A 51 -0.54 4.20 10.14
CA GLU A 51 -1.20 5.35 10.79
C GLU A 51 -1.04 5.30 12.31
N THR A 52 -1.16 4.12 12.91
CA THR A 52 -0.95 3.91 14.35
C THR A 52 0.50 4.19 14.76
N ARG A 53 1.48 3.78 13.95
CA ARG A 53 2.90 4.10 14.19
C ARG A 53 3.14 5.60 14.15
N ILE A 54 2.64 6.30 13.13
CA ILE A 54 2.75 7.76 13.06
C ILE A 54 2.07 8.44 14.24
N ALA A 55 0.88 7.99 14.63
CA ALA A 55 0.18 8.55 15.78
C ALA A 55 0.98 8.33 17.09
N LYS A 56 1.64 7.18 17.24
CA LYS A 56 2.53 6.89 18.38
C LYS A 56 3.78 7.78 18.34
N ASP A 57 4.42 7.92 17.18
CA ASP A 57 5.62 8.74 17.01
C ASP A 57 5.32 10.22 17.25
N ARG A 58 4.14 10.71 16.83
CA ARG A 58 3.66 12.07 17.15
C ARG A 58 3.42 12.31 18.64
N LYS A 59 3.11 11.26 19.42
CA LYS A 59 3.00 11.36 20.89
C LYS A 59 4.37 11.32 21.58
N ASN A 60 5.43 10.96 20.88
CA ASN A 60 6.79 10.97 21.41
C ASN A 60 7.45 12.33 21.09
N ALA A 61 7.51 13.21 22.10
CA ALA A 61 8.08 14.55 21.95
C ALA A 61 9.52 14.54 21.38
N ALA A 62 10.33 13.52 21.69
CA ALA A 62 11.67 13.40 21.14
C ALA A 62 11.68 13.03 19.65
N ALA A 63 10.73 12.19 19.21
CA ALA A 63 10.58 11.84 17.80
C ALA A 63 10.06 13.03 16.97
N VAL A 64 9.12 13.81 17.51
CA VAL A 64 8.65 15.06 16.91
C VAL A 64 9.79 16.07 16.77
N ALA A 65 10.51 16.36 17.85
CA ALA A 65 11.64 17.29 17.82
C ALA A 65 12.81 16.81 16.94
N TRP A 66 12.96 15.50 16.74
CA TRP A 66 13.92 14.96 15.76
C TRP A 66 13.42 15.18 14.33
N ALA A 67 12.15 14.91 14.04
CA ALA A 67 11.56 15.09 12.71
C ALA A 67 11.59 16.57 12.26
N GLU A 68 11.27 17.50 13.16
CA GLU A 68 11.38 18.95 12.91
C GLU A 68 12.81 19.34 12.52
N ARG A 69 13.81 18.93 13.31
CA ARG A 69 15.23 19.17 13.01
C ARG A 69 15.74 18.51 11.72
N GLN A 70 15.07 17.49 11.21
CA GLN A 70 15.39 16.90 9.90
C GLN A 70 14.71 17.66 8.77
N ALA A 71 13.48 18.13 8.98
CA ALA A 71 12.78 18.96 8.01
C ALA A 71 13.56 20.26 7.75
N ASP A 72 14.01 20.93 8.82
CA ASP A 72 14.83 22.15 8.71
C ASP A 72 16.11 21.89 7.91
N ARG A 73 16.85 20.81 8.22
CA ARG A 73 18.06 20.43 7.48
C ARG A 73 17.82 20.15 6.00
N LEU A 74 16.67 19.59 5.64
CA LEU A 74 16.32 19.33 4.25
C LEU A 74 15.96 20.62 3.51
N ILE A 75 15.30 21.56 4.20
CA ILE A 75 15.01 22.90 3.67
C ILE A 75 16.31 23.65 3.43
N ASP A 76 17.22 23.69 4.41
CA ASP A 76 18.53 24.35 4.28
C ASP A 76 19.31 23.81 3.06
N ARG A 77 19.35 22.48 2.90
CA ARG A 77 19.98 21.83 1.75
C ARG A 77 19.31 22.16 0.41
N LEU A 78 17.99 22.34 0.41
CA LEU A 78 17.27 22.74 -0.79
C LEU A 78 17.63 24.18 -1.15
N THR A 79 17.64 25.08 -0.17
CA THR A 79 18.02 26.49 -0.34
C THR A 79 19.46 26.64 -0.82
N GLU A 80 20.41 25.90 -0.24
CA GLU A 80 21.81 25.86 -0.72
C GLU A 80 21.91 25.39 -2.18
N ARG A 81 21.13 24.36 -2.55
CA ARG A 81 21.11 23.83 -3.90
C ARG A 81 20.49 24.80 -4.90
N GLU A 82 19.47 25.55 -4.51
CA GLU A 82 18.85 26.58 -5.35
C GLU A 82 19.78 27.79 -5.52
N ALA A 83 20.44 28.23 -4.44
CA ALA A 83 21.44 29.28 -4.48
C ALA A 83 22.65 28.91 -5.35
N ALA A 84 23.06 27.63 -5.37
CA ALA A 84 24.15 27.16 -6.23
C ALA A 84 23.77 26.99 -7.72
N LYS A 85 22.49 27.12 -8.07
CA LYS A 85 21.98 27.05 -9.46
C LYS A 85 21.71 28.42 -10.09
N GLY A 86 21.66 29.48 -9.29
CA GLY A 86 21.55 30.88 -9.73
C GLY A 86 22.92 31.54 -9.82
#